data_AF-A0A2S6BUU8-F1
#
_entry.id   AF-A0A2S6BUU8-F1
#
_cell.length_a   1.000
_cell.length_b   1.000
_cell.length_c   1.000
_cell.angle_alpha   90.00
_cell.angle_beta   90.00
_cell.angle_gamma   90.00
#
_symmetry.space_group_name_H-M   'P 1'
#
loop_
_entity.id
_entity.type
_entity.pdbx_description
1 polymer ?
#
loop_
_entity_poly.entity_id
_entity_poly.type
_entity_poly.pdbx_seq_one_letter_code
_entity_poly.pdbx_strand_id
1 'polypeptide(L)'
;MPSPPSTAQRWFTNQSQRERCFREANDLWDDREAWTKETLGDMKDSRFSSRETLLPLTRKSSSLETIYSSSKDDLDSQIIWLDPEESGPENDLAKRTEQQLLIATSSMSQWRARRKSGTGRKIATGVQGFLVTFSDFLESFSGIVEVVKAADQQYGGFAYGTMSVLLSVVVHKDKRENDIEDALEELTYAFPRLAMLRSLQPSDRLQDLIADVFGLVVKFARETTDYFSSRRQRWKDAVSPGKVKMQTMSRIRRQLGQVKQESDTLLLQDISKMKQTIDDMSVRLRSTQSIALAHKSSADGEYLASIRRTLGIKVEEPYTFNTDLERYKVILGRAFHNRRAIIRAPMETSLHLLTEDADFAQWLTKQESSLLLLGGQNWHRFDSKDLVWLSEGSVLLAESLRSQLSDTQKVAWFLCQTDWTMTDRKKCSVQDVMASLIYQIVLMHADKLRDYHDQVQRVVEGSDWRSDSAEKAFGAFAGLLANIIAHFDDNFSLTIILDRLDQCRWHDEPDQEGWNMRFAVEGFLEVMEAVQCCVKFMIVVDTAAAMQLSSYASRKRLVMKQNWQQESRR
;
A
#
# COMPACT_ATOMS: atom_id res chain seq x y z
N MET A 1 -8.85 -5.69 28.54
CA MET A 1 -9.49 -4.45 28.03
C MET A 1 -10.99 -4.67 27.97
N PRO A 2 -11.83 -3.75 28.47
CA PRO A 2 -13.27 -3.89 28.34
C PRO A 2 -13.68 -3.89 26.86
N SER A 3 -14.62 -4.75 26.49
CA SER A 3 -15.19 -4.81 25.15
C SER A 3 -15.73 -3.44 24.75
N PRO A 4 -15.50 -2.96 23.51
CA PRO A 4 -16.08 -1.71 23.07
C PRO A 4 -17.61 -1.78 23.20
N PRO A 5 -18.27 -0.75 23.75
CA PRO A 5 -19.72 -0.73 23.87
C PRO A 5 -20.35 -0.93 22.50
N SER A 6 -21.43 -1.72 22.45
CA SER A 6 -22.14 -2.00 21.21
C SER A 6 -22.54 -0.68 20.54
N THR A 7 -22.54 -0.64 19.21
CA THR A 7 -22.85 0.57 18.41
C THR A 7 -24.20 1.20 18.80
N ALA A 8 -25.14 0.40 19.32
CA ALA A 8 -26.42 0.85 19.85
C ALA A 8 -26.26 1.74 21.11
N GLN A 9 -25.40 1.38 22.07
CA GLN A 9 -25.24 2.13 23.33
C GLN A 9 -24.68 3.54 23.15
N ARG A 10 -24.19 3.90 21.95
CA ARG A 10 -23.59 5.22 21.68
C ARG A 10 -24.62 6.34 21.47
N TRP A 11 -25.86 6.00 21.16
CA TRP A 11 -26.86 6.97 20.71
C TRP A 11 -27.59 7.69 21.83
N PHE A 12 -27.85 7.03 22.95
CA PHE A 12 -28.60 7.63 24.04
C PHE A 12 -28.03 7.14 25.37
N THR A 13 -26.90 7.70 25.78
CA THR A 13 -26.18 7.26 26.98
C THR A 13 -26.81 7.78 28.27
N ASN A 14 -27.51 8.92 28.22
CA ASN A 14 -28.10 9.57 29.40
C ASN A 14 -29.61 9.36 29.47
N GLN A 15 -30.11 8.92 30.63
CA GLN A 15 -31.54 8.72 30.88
C GLN A 15 -32.34 10.02 30.70
N SER A 16 -31.83 11.16 31.15
CA SER A 16 -32.53 12.44 31.01
C SER A 16 -32.63 12.90 29.55
N GLN A 17 -31.65 12.53 28.71
CA GLN A 17 -31.74 12.76 27.26
C GLN A 17 -32.82 11.89 26.64
N ARG A 18 -32.92 10.61 27.01
CA ARG A 18 -33.97 9.70 26.51
C ARG A 18 -35.37 10.26 26.82
N GLU A 19 -35.63 10.62 28.07
CA GLU A 19 -36.92 11.18 28.49
C GLU A 19 -37.26 12.48 27.76
N ARG A 20 -36.26 13.29 27.43
CA ARG A 20 -36.43 14.54 26.67
C ARG A 20 -36.73 14.27 25.19
N CYS A 21 -35.92 13.46 24.53
CA CYS A 21 -36.01 13.19 23.09
C CYS A 21 -37.32 12.47 22.73
N PHE A 22 -37.80 11.57 23.59
CA PHE A 22 -38.93 10.69 23.27
C PHE A 22 -40.27 11.11 23.89
N ARG A 23 -40.43 12.36 24.35
CA ARG A 23 -41.68 12.81 24.97
C ARG A 23 -42.91 12.57 24.09
N GLU A 24 -42.87 13.00 22.81
CA GLU A 24 -44.00 12.79 21.89
C GLU A 24 -44.24 11.31 21.59
N ALA A 25 -43.20 10.48 21.55
CA ALA A 25 -43.34 9.03 21.38
C ALA A 25 -43.93 8.34 22.63
N ASN A 26 -43.59 8.82 23.83
CA ASN A 26 -44.11 8.31 25.09
C ASN A 26 -45.59 8.66 25.26
N ASP A 27 -45.97 9.91 24.96
CA ASP A 27 -47.38 10.33 24.96
C ASP A 27 -48.20 9.42 24.02
N LEU A 28 -47.66 9.13 22.82
CA LEU A 28 -48.30 8.20 21.89
C LEU A 28 -48.32 6.77 22.44
N TRP A 29 -47.25 6.30 23.08
CA TRP A 29 -47.18 4.95 23.66
C TRP A 29 -48.22 4.74 24.75
N ASP A 30 -48.38 5.69 25.67
CA ASP A 30 -49.35 5.63 26.77
C ASP A 30 -50.79 5.54 26.23
N ASP A 31 -51.07 6.22 25.12
CA ASP A 31 -52.37 6.19 24.44
C ASP A 31 -52.61 4.93 23.57
N ARG A 32 -51.61 4.03 23.43
CA ARG A 32 -51.65 2.92 22.47
C ARG A 32 -52.83 1.97 22.68
N GLU A 33 -53.09 1.55 23.90
CA GLU A 33 -54.16 0.58 24.18
C GLU A 33 -55.55 1.15 23.89
N ALA A 34 -55.78 2.39 24.31
CA ALA A 34 -57.03 3.10 24.07
C ALA A 34 -57.27 3.26 22.57
N TRP A 35 -56.26 3.74 21.85
CA TRP A 35 -56.29 3.88 20.40
C TRP A 35 -56.58 2.55 19.69
N THR A 36 -55.85 1.49 20.03
CA THR A 36 -56.02 0.18 19.38
C THR A 36 -57.42 -0.40 19.62
N LYS A 37 -57.96 -0.28 20.85
CA LYS A 37 -59.31 -0.73 21.20
C LYS A 37 -60.37 0.05 20.41
N GLU A 38 -60.23 1.36 20.29
CA GLU A 38 -61.15 2.22 19.53
C GLU A 38 -61.11 1.88 18.03
N THR A 39 -59.93 1.84 17.42
CA THR A 39 -59.76 1.55 15.99
C THR A 39 -60.31 0.16 15.61
N LEU A 40 -60.02 -0.87 16.41
CA LEU A 40 -60.49 -2.23 16.14
C LEU A 40 -61.98 -2.42 16.47
N GLY A 41 -62.51 -1.70 17.47
CA GLY A 41 -63.93 -1.68 17.81
C GLY A 41 -64.76 -1.14 16.65
N ASP A 42 -64.37 0.01 16.09
CA ASP A 42 -65.03 0.64 14.93
C ASP A 42 -65.03 -0.27 13.69
N MET A 43 -63.98 -1.08 13.52
CA MET A 43 -63.92 -2.06 12.42
C MET A 43 -64.96 -3.18 12.58
N LYS A 44 -65.21 -3.65 13.81
CA LYS A 44 -66.21 -4.69 14.10
C LYS A 44 -67.63 -4.21 13.83
N ASP A 45 -67.97 -2.98 14.21
CA ASP A 45 -69.31 -2.42 14.04
C ASP A 45 -69.65 -2.08 12.58
N SER A 46 -68.64 -1.82 11.75
CA SER A 46 -68.84 -1.48 10.33
C SER A 46 -69.38 -2.63 9.44
N ARG A 47 -69.42 -3.87 9.93
CA ARG A 47 -69.83 -5.06 9.14
C ARG A 47 -71.30 -5.51 9.31
N PHE A 48 -72.14 -4.87 10.12
CA PHE A 48 -73.52 -5.32 10.32
C PHE A 48 -74.51 -4.16 10.57
N SER A 49 -74.90 -3.46 9.50
CA SER A 49 -76.11 -2.61 9.50
C SER A 49 -76.65 -2.44 8.08
N SER A 50 -77.10 -3.56 7.49
CA SER A 50 -77.93 -3.58 6.28
C SER A 50 -79.24 -4.28 6.59
N ARG A 51 -80.11 -3.66 7.38
CA ARG A 51 -81.53 -4.04 7.50
C ARG A 51 -82.35 -2.77 7.73
N GLU A 52 -83.51 -2.73 7.05
CA GLU A 52 -84.50 -1.64 6.92
C GLU A 52 -84.17 -0.64 5.80
N THR A 53 -84.93 -0.53 4.70
CA THR A 53 -86.39 -0.54 4.56
C THR A 53 -86.81 -1.17 3.20
N LEU A 54 -87.71 -2.15 3.23
CA LEU A 54 -88.31 -2.78 2.05
C LEU A 54 -89.73 -2.21 1.80
N LEU A 55 -89.99 -1.75 0.58
CA LEU A 55 -91.31 -1.81 -0.06
C LEU A 55 -91.23 -2.83 -1.20
N PRO A 56 -92.25 -3.69 -1.42
CA PRO A 56 -92.10 -4.86 -2.27
C PRO A 56 -92.64 -4.60 -3.68
N LEU A 57 -91.82 -4.75 -4.72
CA LEU A 57 -92.29 -5.12 -6.05
C LEU A 57 -91.36 -6.16 -6.70
N THR A 58 -91.92 -7.35 -6.78
CA THR A 58 -91.55 -8.59 -7.48
C THR A 58 -90.70 -8.45 -8.76
N ARG A 59 -89.53 -9.12 -8.81
CA ARG A 59 -89.17 -10.07 -9.89
C ARG A 59 -87.90 -10.87 -9.57
N LYS A 60 -87.94 -12.15 -9.97
CA LYS A 60 -86.97 -13.23 -9.74
C LYS A 60 -85.51 -12.85 -10.03
N SER A 61 -84.64 -13.10 -9.05
CA SER A 61 -83.25 -13.54 -9.25
C SER A 61 -82.79 -14.24 -7.97
N SER A 62 -82.80 -15.57 -7.99
CA SER A 62 -82.21 -16.43 -6.98
C SER A 62 -80.69 -16.51 -7.18
N SER A 63 -79.94 -16.59 -6.08
CA SER A 63 -78.49 -16.90 -5.95
C SER A 63 -77.48 -15.74 -5.83
N LEU A 64 -77.68 -14.81 -4.89
CA LEU A 64 -76.64 -13.82 -4.52
C LEU A 64 -76.52 -13.57 -3.01
N GLU A 65 -76.89 -14.53 -2.16
CA GLU A 65 -76.90 -14.37 -0.69
C GLU A 65 -75.87 -15.23 0.06
N THR A 66 -74.80 -15.67 -0.60
CA THR A 66 -73.68 -16.37 0.07
C THR A 66 -72.33 -15.80 -0.36
N ILE A 67 -72.19 -14.48 -0.32
CA ILE A 67 -70.90 -13.80 -0.54
C ILE A 67 -70.66 -12.90 0.67
N TYR A 68 -69.63 -13.21 1.44
CA TYR A 68 -69.19 -12.59 2.71
C TYR A 68 -69.66 -13.28 4.00
N SER A 69 -68.99 -14.38 4.30
CA SER A 69 -68.56 -14.69 5.68
C SER A 69 -67.15 -15.29 5.63
N SER A 70 -66.11 -14.51 5.93
CA SER A 70 -65.03 -15.09 6.71
C SER A 70 -65.64 -15.31 8.09
N SER A 71 -65.64 -16.53 8.59
CA SER A 71 -66.31 -16.84 9.85
C SER A 71 -65.78 -15.90 10.95
N LYS A 72 -66.66 -15.48 11.85
CA LYS A 72 -66.30 -14.86 13.12
C LYS A 72 -65.19 -15.65 13.82
N ASP A 73 -65.20 -16.98 13.65
CA ASP A 73 -64.19 -17.90 14.18
C ASP A 73 -62.81 -17.74 13.52
N ASP A 74 -62.70 -17.33 12.25
CA ASP A 74 -61.38 -17.11 11.61
C ASP A 74 -60.70 -15.85 12.13
N LEU A 75 -61.49 -14.80 12.40
CA LEU A 75 -61.01 -13.55 12.99
C LEU A 75 -60.77 -13.70 14.50
N ASP A 76 -61.67 -14.36 15.22
CA ASP A 76 -61.49 -14.64 16.65
C ASP A 76 -60.33 -15.64 16.87
N SER A 77 -60.08 -16.60 15.97
CA SER A 77 -58.88 -17.45 16.02
C SER A 77 -57.61 -16.65 15.75
N GLN A 78 -57.61 -15.70 14.81
CA GLN A 78 -56.45 -14.83 14.59
C GLN A 78 -56.23 -13.81 15.71
N ILE A 79 -57.28 -13.46 16.47
CA ILE A 79 -57.22 -12.53 17.61
C ILE A 79 -56.84 -13.25 18.92
N ILE A 80 -57.26 -14.50 19.12
CA ILE A 80 -56.92 -15.32 20.30
C ILE A 80 -55.43 -15.74 20.28
N TRP A 81 -54.79 -15.80 19.11
CA TRP A 81 -53.33 -15.98 18.99
C TRP A 81 -52.51 -14.70 19.24
N LEU A 82 -53.14 -13.58 19.64
CA LEU A 82 -52.50 -12.28 19.92
C LEU A 82 -52.40 -11.95 21.42
N ASP A 83 -52.65 -12.91 22.32
CA ASP A 83 -52.56 -12.68 23.77
C ASP A 83 -51.08 -12.58 24.24
N PRO A 84 -50.67 -11.60 25.08
CA PRO A 84 -49.26 -11.23 25.27
C PRO A 84 -48.44 -12.10 26.23
N GLU A 85 -49.01 -13.11 26.90
CA GLU A 85 -48.44 -13.57 28.18
C GLU A 85 -47.38 -14.67 28.14
N GLU A 86 -47.09 -15.34 27.04
CA GLU A 86 -46.07 -16.40 27.05
C GLU A 86 -45.26 -16.49 25.75
N SER A 87 -44.16 -15.73 25.62
CA SER A 87 -42.87 -16.14 25.00
C SER A 87 -41.97 -14.95 24.60
N GLY A 88 -40.64 -15.12 24.77
CA GLY A 88 -39.61 -14.07 24.89
C GLY A 88 -39.39 -13.09 23.72
N PRO A 89 -38.63 -11.99 23.94
CA PRO A 89 -39.04 -10.68 23.42
C PRO A 89 -38.43 -10.22 22.09
N GLU A 90 -37.29 -10.75 21.63
CA GLU A 90 -36.44 -9.95 20.74
C GLU A 90 -36.43 -10.34 19.25
N ASN A 91 -36.74 -11.59 18.91
CA ASN A 91 -36.62 -12.07 17.53
C ASN A 91 -37.99 -12.35 16.87
N ASP A 92 -39.07 -12.18 17.64
CA ASP A 92 -40.39 -12.62 17.22
C ASP A 92 -41.23 -11.47 16.65
N LEU A 93 -41.03 -10.21 17.05
CA LEU A 93 -41.89 -9.12 16.57
C LEU A 93 -41.57 -8.64 15.15
N ALA A 94 -40.28 -8.51 14.78
CA ALA A 94 -39.89 -8.25 13.40
C ALA A 94 -40.28 -9.42 12.49
N LYS A 95 -40.11 -10.67 12.98
CA LYS A 95 -40.62 -11.88 12.32
C LYS A 95 -42.14 -11.91 12.26
N ARG A 96 -42.86 -11.37 13.23
CA ARG A 96 -44.33 -11.23 13.24
C ARG A 96 -44.78 -10.16 12.24
N THR A 97 -44.05 -9.06 12.09
CA THR A 97 -44.31 -8.07 11.03
C THR A 97 -44.02 -8.65 9.65
N GLU A 98 -42.91 -9.39 9.51
CA GLU A 98 -42.59 -10.16 8.30
C GLU A 98 -43.62 -11.27 8.04
N GLN A 99 -44.10 -11.96 9.08
CA GLN A 99 -45.21 -12.92 9.01
C GLN A 99 -46.51 -12.24 8.64
N GLN A 100 -46.82 -11.06 9.17
CA GLN A 100 -48.03 -10.32 8.80
C GLN A 100 -47.93 -9.79 7.37
N LEU A 101 -46.73 -9.40 6.92
CA LEU A 101 -46.45 -9.09 5.52
C LEU A 101 -46.64 -10.35 4.66
N LEU A 102 -46.15 -11.51 5.10
CA LEU A 102 -46.31 -12.81 4.43
C LEU A 102 -47.77 -13.29 4.44
N ILE A 103 -48.53 -13.04 5.51
CA ILE A 103 -49.96 -13.33 5.65
C ILE A 103 -50.75 -12.39 4.77
N ALA A 104 -50.42 -11.10 4.70
CA ALA A 104 -51.03 -10.15 3.78
C ALA A 104 -50.73 -10.55 2.32
N THR A 105 -49.49 -10.93 2.01
CA THR A 105 -49.06 -11.39 0.68
C THR A 105 -49.69 -12.73 0.30
N SER A 106 -49.81 -13.68 1.24
CA SER A 106 -50.41 -14.99 0.99
C SER A 106 -51.95 -14.90 0.91
N SER A 107 -52.59 -14.10 1.76
CA SER A 107 -54.02 -13.74 1.66
C SER A 107 -54.29 -13.07 0.32
N MET A 108 -53.40 -12.19 -0.15
CA MET A 108 -53.48 -11.60 -1.49
C MET A 108 -53.32 -12.62 -2.61
N SER A 109 -52.41 -13.59 -2.48
CA SER A 109 -52.24 -14.67 -3.45
C SER A 109 -53.47 -15.60 -3.54
N GLN A 110 -54.08 -15.92 -2.40
CA GLN A 110 -55.33 -16.69 -2.33
C GLN A 110 -56.51 -15.88 -2.89
N TRP A 111 -56.54 -14.58 -2.63
CA TRP A 111 -57.53 -13.65 -3.18
C TRP A 111 -57.39 -13.49 -4.71
N ARG A 112 -56.15 -13.49 -5.24
CA ARG A 112 -55.86 -13.54 -6.69
C ARG A 112 -56.32 -14.84 -7.33
N ALA A 113 -56.10 -15.97 -6.67
CA ALA A 113 -56.54 -17.27 -7.16
C ALA A 113 -58.07 -17.35 -7.26
N ARG A 114 -58.79 -16.74 -6.31
CA ARG A 114 -60.26 -16.74 -6.25
C ARG A 114 -60.95 -15.71 -7.17
N ARG A 115 -60.23 -14.77 -7.78
CA ARG A 115 -60.80 -13.70 -8.65
C ARG A 115 -60.41 -13.77 -10.14
N LYS A 116 -59.98 -14.94 -10.64
CA LYS A 116 -59.70 -15.13 -12.08
C LYS A 116 -60.92 -14.99 -13.01
N SER A 117 -62.14 -14.77 -12.50
CA SER A 117 -63.35 -14.48 -13.30
C SER A 117 -63.92 -13.08 -13.01
N GLY A 118 -63.64 -12.11 -13.89
CA GLY A 118 -64.35 -10.82 -14.00
C GLY A 118 -63.89 -9.67 -13.10
N THR A 119 -63.70 -8.48 -13.71
CA THR A 119 -63.59 -7.09 -13.17
C THR A 119 -62.63 -6.77 -11.99
N GLY A 120 -62.18 -7.75 -11.20
CA GLY A 120 -61.32 -7.61 -10.02
C GLY A 120 -59.82 -7.44 -10.30
N ARG A 121 -59.37 -7.57 -11.56
CA ARG A 121 -57.96 -7.39 -11.96
C ARG A 121 -57.41 -6.01 -11.61
N LYS A 122 -58.23 -4.96 -11.74
CA LYS A 122 -57.81 -3.56 -11.48
C LYS A 122 -57.62 -3.24 -9.99
N ILE A 123 -58.19 -4.02 -9.08
CA ILE A 123 -58.07 -3.83 -7.62
C ILE A 123 -56.80 -4.56 -7.12
N ALA A 124 -56.52 -5.75 -7.65
CA ALA A 124 -55.35 -6.54 -7.29
C ALA A 124 -54.01 -5.89 -7.65
N THR A 125 -53.97 -5.03 -8.68
CA THR A 125 -52.75 -4.29 -9.06
C THR A 125 -52.45 -3.13 -8.11
N GLY A 126 -53.47 -2.40 -7.63
CA GLY A 126 -53.26 -1.25 -6.72
C GLY A 126 -52.76 -1.67 -5.35
N VAL A 127 -53.35 -2.72 -4.76
CA VAL A 127 -52.86 -3.27 -3.49
C VAL A 127 -51.43 -3.81 -3.63
N GLN A 128 -51.03 -4.27 -4.82
CA GLN A 128 -49.66 -4.78 -5.02
C GLN A 128 -48.66 -3.62 -5.03
N GLY A 129 -48.98 -2.51 -5.71
CA GLY A 129 -48.16 -1.30 -5.70
C GLY A 129 -47.94 -0.82 -4.26
N PHE A 130 -49.03 -0.64 -3.53
CA PHE A 130 -48.97 -0.24 -2.12
C PHE A 130 -48.12 -1.16 -1.25
N LEU A 131 -48.27 -2.49 -1.35
CA LEU A 131 -47.48 -3.43 -0.54
C LEU A 131 -45.98 -3.33 -0.83
N VAL A 132 -45.59 -3.10 -2.08
CA VAL A 132 -44.19 -2.89 -2.47
C VAL A 132 -43.70 -1.58 -1.84
N THR A 133 -44.41 -0.47 -2.06
CA THR A 133 -44.08 0.84 -1.49
C THR A 133 -44.01 0.81 0.04
N PHE A 134 -44.93 0.11 0.70
CA PHE A 134 -44.95 -0.05 2.15
C PHE A 134 -43.78 -0.89 2.67
N SER A 135 -43.41 -1.95 1.94
CA SER A 135 -42.22 -2.75 2.26
C SER A 135 -40.95 -1.92 2.16
N ASP A 136 -40.78 -1.15 1.09
CA ASP A 136 -39.62 -0.29 0.86
C ASP A 136 -39.54 0.82 1.92
N PHE A 137 -40.69 1.37 2.30
CA PHE A 137 -40.82 2.32 3.42
C PHE A 137 -40.38 1.69 4.74
N LEU A 138 -40.84 0.48 5.07
CA LEU A 138 -40.45 -0.20 6.31
C LEU A 138 -38.96 -0.49 6.37
N GLU A 139 -38.37 -0.96 5.27
CA GLU A 139 -36.93 -1.17 5.17
C GLU A 139 -36.17 0.14 5.42
N SER A 140 -36.62 1.24 4.83
CA SER A 140 -36.01 2.55 5.01
C SER A 140 -36.18 3.09 6.43
N PHE A 141 -37.38 2.99 7.00
CA PHE A 141 -37.70 3.44 8.35
C PHE A 141 -36.99 2.61 9.43
N SER A 142 -36.69 1.34 9.16
CA SER A 142 -35.99 0.43 10.09
C SER A 142 -34.67 1.02 10.61
N GLY A 143 -33.98 1.85 9.82
CA GLY A 143 -32.76 2.51 10.25
C GLY A 143 -32.96 3.47 11.43
N ILE A 144 -34.06 4.23 11.44
CA ILE A 144 -34.44 5.11 12.56
C ILE A 144 -34.92 4.27 13.73
N VAL A 145 -35.76 3.27 13.47
CA VAL A 145 -36.30 2.40 14.52
C VAL A 145 -35.17 1.70 15.28
N GLU A 146 -34.15 1.18 14.59
CA GLU A 146 -33.01 0.53 15.24
C GLU A 146 -32.14 1.52 16.05
N VAL A 147 -32.02 2.78 15.61
CA VAL A 147 -31.34 3.82 16.41
C VAL A 147 -32.15 4.14 17.67
N VAL A 148 -33.46 4.29 17.55
CA VAL A 148 -34.36 4.59 18.68
C VAL A 148 -34.50 3.41 19.64
N LYS A 149 -34.50 2.17 19.12
CA LYS A 149 -34.50 0.93 19.91
C LYS A 149 -33.32 0.85 20.87
N ALA A 150 -32.22 1.54 20.54
CA ALA A 150 -31.08 1.63 21.44
C ALA A 150 -31.32 2.50 22.68
N ALA A 151 -32.30 3.42 22.63
CA ALA A 151 -32.78 4.17 23.79
C ALA A 151 -33.67 3.31 24.68
N ASP A 152 -34.67 2.65 24.07
CA ASP A 152 -35.56 1.69 24.72
C ASP A 152 -36.06 0.67 23.68
N GLN A 153 -35.99 -0.62 24.03
CA GLN A 153 -36.43 -1.69 23.15
C GLN A 153 -37.92 -1.64 22.81
N GLN A 154 -38.74 -1.04 23.69
CA GLN A 154 -40.19 -0.94 23.52
C GLN A 154 -40.58 -0.11 22.28
N TYR A 155 -39.79 0.90 21.93
CA TYR A 155 -40.05 1.73 20.75
C TYR A 155 -40.00 0.95 19.44
N GLY A 156 -39.15 -0.08 19.36
CA GLY A 156 -39.11 -0.97 18.19
C GLY A 156 -40.45 -1.65 17.97
N GLY A 157 -40.97 -2.29 19.02
CA GLY A 157 -42.26 -2.95 18.94
C GLY A 157 -43.43 -1.99 18.77
N PHE A 158 -43.32 -0.80 19.33
CA PHE A 158 -44.31 0.26 19.15
C PHE A 158 -44.51 0.65 17.69
N ALA A 159 -43.40 0.96 17.03
CA ALA A 159 -43.40 1.42 15.66
C ALA A 159 -43.93 0.35 14.71
N TYR A 160 -43.38 -0.86 14.77
CA TYR A 160 -43.81 -1.96 13.90
C TYR A 160 -45.27 -2.37 14.17
N GLY A 161 -45.71 -2.36 15.43
CA GLY A 161 -47.11 -2.61 15.78
C GLY A 161 -48.06 -1.59 15.15
N THR A 162 -47.73 -0.30 15.24
CA THR A 162 -48.52 0.79 14.63
C THR A 162 -48.58 0.65 13.10
N MET A 163 -47.45 0.32 12.47
CA MET A 163 -47.38 0.09 11.02
C MET A 163 -48.19 -1.13 10.58
N SER A 164 -48.22 -2.20 11.38
CA SER A 164 -49.05 -3.38 11.13
C SER A 164 -50.55 -3.06 11.11
N VAL A 165 -51.00 -2.20 12.04
CA VAL A 165 -52.39 -1.73 12.08
C VAL A 165 -52.68 -0.91 10.82
N LEU A 166 -51.81 0.04 10.47
CA LEU A 166 -51.95 0.83 9.24
C LEU A 166 -52.07 -0.05 8.00
N LEU A 167 -51.16 -1.02 7.84
CA LEU A 167 -51.18 -1.97 6.73
C LEU A 167 -52.51 -2.73 6.67
N SER A 168 -52.97 -3.24 7.81
CA SER A 168 -54.24 -3.96 7.91
C SER A 168 -55.41 -3.09 7.48
N VAL A 169 -55.43 -1.82 7.89
CA VAL A 169 -56.51 -0.89 7.55
C VAL A 169 -56.49 -0.56 6.05
N VAL A 170 -55.32 -0.27 5.48
CA VAL A 170 -55.19 0.12 4.06
C VAL A 170 -55.54 -1.03 3.12
N VAL A 171 -55.11 -2.26 3.42
CA VAL A 171 -55.42 -3.45 2.58
C VAL A 171 -56.93 -3.72 2.49
N HIS A 172 -57.71 -3.32 3.50
CA HIS A 172 -59.16 -3.51 3.55
C HIS A 172 -59.97 -2.35 2.94
N LYS A 173 -59.33 -1.26 2.49
CA LYS A 173 -60.00 -0.06 1.97
C LYS A 173 -59.88 0.04 0.46
N ASP A 174 -60.92 0.57 -0.17
CA ASP A 174 -61.11 0.57 -1.62
C ASP A 174 -60.20 1.59 -2.33
N LYS A 175 -60.00 1.39 -3.64
CA LYS A 175 -58.98 1.95 -4.57
C LYS A 175 -58.83 3.50 -4.68
N ARG A 176 -59.38 4.32 -3.78
CA ARG A 176 -59.54 5.77 -4.03
C ARG A 176 -58.49 6.70 -3.42
N GLU A 177 -57.44 6.20 -2.78
CA GLU A 177 -56.48 7.09 -2.10
C GLU A 177 -55.02 6.73 -2.41
N ASN A 178 -54.57 7.11 -3.61
CA ASN A 178 -53.16 7.06 -4.01
C ASN A 178 -52.28 7.96 -3.12
N ASP A 179 -52.86 8.97 -2.47
CA ASP A 179 -52.14 9.96 -1.65
C ASP A 179 -51.27 9.36 -0.53
N ILE A 180 -51.63 8.20 0.03
CA ILE A 180 -50.81 7.53 1.05
C ILE A 180 -49.70 6.70 0.44
N GLU A 181 -49.94 6.11 -0.73
CA GLU A 181 -48.89 5.44 -1.49
C GLU A 181 -47.84 6.48 -1.89
N ASP A 182 -48.25 7.62 -2.44
CA ASP A 182 -47.37 8.75 -2.77
C ASP A 182 -46.63 9.29 -1.54
N ALA A 183 -47.31 9.39 -0.39
CA ALA A 183 -46.73 9.82 0.88
C ALA A 183 -45.66 8.84 1.40
N LEU A 184 -45.93 7.54 1.38
CA LEU A 184 -44.99 6.51 1.82
C LEU A 184 -43.82 6.37 0.85
N GLU A 185 -44.07 6.48 -0.46
CA GLU A 185 -43.03 6.52 -1.48
C GLU A 185 -42.10 7.71 -1.27
N GLU A 186 -42.65 8.89 -1.04
CA GLU A 186 -41.84 10.07 -0.76
C GLU A 186 -41.03 9.95 0.54
N LEU A 187 -41.62 9.38 1.60
CA LEU A 187 -40.90 9.09 2.83
C LEU A 187 -39.75 8.10 2.58
N THR A 188 -39.99 7.06 1.79
CA THR A 188 -38.97 6.09 1.37
C THR A 188 -37.78 6.78 0.71
N TYR A 189 -38.02 7.75 -0.17
CA TYR A 189 -36.97 8.57 -0.80
C TYR A 189 -36.36 9.64 0.12
N ALA A 190 -36.99 9.99 1.24
CA ALA A 190 -36.47 10.95 2.22
C ALA A 190 -35.64 10.29 3.34
N PHE A 191 -35.84 9.00 3.60
CA PHE A 191 -35.03 8.18 4.52
C PHE A 191 -33.69 7.62 4.01
N PRO A 192 -33.27 7.70 2.73
CA PRO A 192 -32.22 6.84 2.19
C PRO A 192 -30.84 7.36 2.60
N ARG A 193 -30.43 6.99 3.82
CA ARG A 193 -29.33 6.05 4.11
C ARG A 193 -28.99 6.15 5.59
N LEU A 194 -29.97 5.82 6.42
CA LEU A 194 -29.84 5.72 7.89
C LEU A 194 -28.79 4.68 8.32
N ALA A 195 -28.36 3.79 7.42
CA ALA A 195 -27.19 2.95 7.63
C ALA A 195 -25.91 3.76 7.91
N MET A 196 -25.76 4.96 7.32
CA MET A 196 -24.61 5.85 7.59
C MET A 196 -24.66 6.45 9.00
N LEU A 197 -25.85 6.61 9.58
CA LEU A 197 -25.97 7.08 10.95
C LEU A 197 -25.24 6.14 11.90
N ARG A 198 -25.35 4.82 11.71
CA ARG A 198 -24.71 3.83 12.59
C ARG A 198 -23.19 3.99 12.71
N SER A 199 -22.52 4.54 11.70
CA SER A 199 -21.08 4.79 11.70
C SER A 199 -20.68 6.15 12.29
N LEU A 200 -21.62 7.11 12.37
CA LEU A 200 -21.35 8.45 12.85
C LEU A 200 -21.36 8.48 14.39
N GLN A 201 -20.53 9.35 14.96
CA GLN A 201 -20.64 9.69 16.37
C GLN A 201 -21.80 10.70 16.53
N PRO A 202 -22.88 10.34 17.24
CA PRO A 202 -24.10 11.15 17.21
C PRO A 202 -23.93 12.45 18.01
N SER A 203 -24.32 13.58 17.42
CA SER A 203 -24.49 14.84 18.15
C SER A 203 -25.82 14.84 18.90
N ASP A 204 -25.90 15.58 20.02
CA ASP A 204 -27.16 15.73 20.79
C ASP A 204 -28.31 16.20 19.90
N ARG A 205 -28.01 17.09 18.94
CA ARG A 205 -28.96 17.61 17.97
C ARG A 205 -29.45 16.53 16.99
N LEU A 206 -28.56 15.68 16.49
CA LEU A 206 -28.93 14.59 15.59
C LEU A 206 -29.81 13.56 16.30
N GLN A 207 -29.55 13.29 17.59
CA GLN A 207 -30.38 12.43 18.44
C GLN A 207 -31.80 12.98 18.59
N ASP A 208 -31.92 14.28 18.92
CA ASP A 208 -33.22 14.96 19.04
C ASP A 208 -34.01 14.90 17.71
N LEU A 209 -33.35 15.18 16.58
CA LEU A 209 -33.98 15.14 15.27
C LEU A 209 -34.48 13.75 14.86
N ILE A 210 -33.73 12.69 15.20
CA ILE A 210 -34.13 11.31 14.91
C ILE A 210 -35.34 10.90 15.75
N ALA A 211 -35.35 11.27 17.03
CA ALA A 211 -36.48 11.00 17.92
C ALA A 211 -37.75 11.75 17.47
N ASP A 212 -37.62 13.01 17.03
CA ASP A 212 -38.70 13.79 16.43
C ASP A 212 -39.25 13.12 15.17
N VAL A 213 -38.39 12.70 14.24
CA VAL A 213 -38.82 12.01 13.01
C VAL A 213 -39.53 10.71 13.35
N PHE A 214 -39.02 9.93 14.30
CA PHE A 214 -39.65 8.70 14.77
C PHE A 214 -41.08 8.96 15.28
N GLY A 215 -41.24 9.92 16.20
CA GLY A 215 -42.55 10.30 16.75
C GLY A 215 -43.52 10.77 15.67
N LEU A 216 -43.05 11.61 14.74
CA LEU A 216 -43.88 12.11 13.63
C LEU A 216 -44.33 11.00 12.67
N VAL A 217 -43.49 10.00 12.41
CA VAL A 217 -43.83 8.87 11.54
C VAL A 217 -44.88 7.96 12.20
N VAL A 218 -44.72 7.67 13.49
CA VAL A 218 -45.73 6.92 14.26
C VAL A 218 -47.06 7.67 14.28
N LYS A 219 -47.01 8.98 14.53
CA LYS A 219 -48.19 9.85 14.51
C LYS A 219 -48.87 9.86 13.15
N PHE A 220 -48.10 9.98 12.06
CA PHE A 220 -48.60 9.91 10.69
C PHE A 220 -49.34 8.59 10.44
N ALA A 221 -48.79 7.46 10.89
CA ALA A 221 -49.43 6.16 10.74
C ALA A 221 -50.74 6.03 11.52
N ARG A 222 -50.81 6.60 12.74
CA ARG A 222 -52.06 6.67 13.52
C ARG A 222 -53.11 7.54 12.87
N GLU A 223 -52.76 8.78 12.52
CA GLU A 223 -53.66 9.73 11.86
C GLU A 223 -54.23 9.14 10.54
N THR A 224 -53.39 8.42 9.80
CA THR A 224 -53.80 7.74 8.56
C THR A 224 -54.74 6.56 8.85
N THR A 225 -54.46 5.78 9.89
CA THR A 225 -55.30 4.67 10.31
C THR A 225 -56.68 5.13 10.78
N ASP A 226 -56.74 6.19 11.60
CA ASP A 226 -57.99 6.76 12.13
C ASP A 226 -58.87 7.32 11.03
N TYR A 227 -58.22 8.01 10.09
CA TYR A 227 -58.85 8.51 8.88
C TYR A 227 -59.56 7.38 8.12
N PHE A 228 -58.90 6.24 7.95
CA PHE A 228 -59.51 5.13 7.22
C PHE A 228 -60.56 4.38 8.02
N SER A 229 -60.36 4.19 9.32
CA SER A 229 -61.22 3.35 10.15
C SER A 229 -62.59 3.97 10.34
N SER A 230 -62.67 5.29 10.55
CA SER A 230 -63.93 5.96 10.88
C SER A 230 -64.69 6.50 9.64
N ARG A 231 -65.98 6.16 9.51
CA ARG A 231 -66.84 6.66 8.41
C ARG A 231 -67.21 8.13 8.62
N ARG A 232 -67.40 8.56 9.88
CA ARG A 232 -67.72 9.95 10.25
C ARG A 232 -66.57 10.90 10.00
N GLN A 233 -65.33 10.49 10.28
CA GLN A 233 -64.16 11.35 10.04
C GLN A 233 -63.92 11.54 8.54
N ARG A 234 -64.07 10.50 7.72
CA ARG A 234 -64.03 10.65 6.25
C ARG A 234 -65.04 11.65 5.71
N TRP A 235 -66.24 11.70 6.30
CA TRP A 235 -67.25 12.70 5.94
C TRP A 235 -66.84 14.12 6.36
N LYS A 236 -66.28 14.29 7.57
CA LYS A 236 -65.74 15.58 8.02
C LYS A 236 -64.56 16.04 7.17
N ASP A 237 -63.66 15.13 6.83
CA ASP A 237 -62.47 15.40 6.05
C ASP A 237 -62.77 15.57 4.57
N ALA A 238 -63.86 15.00 4.03
CA ALA A 238 -64.31 15.30 2.67
C ALA A 238 -64.77 16.77 2.51
N VAL A 239 -65.13 17.44 3.61
CA VAL A 239 -65.47 18.87 3.64
C VAL A 239 -64.23 19.75 3.88
N SER A 240 -63.13 19.18 4.39
CA SER A 240 -61.82 19.85 4.48
C SER A 240 -60.67 18.90 4.06
N PRO A 241 -60.59 18.54 2.77
CA PRO A 241 -59.63 17.53 2.33
C PRO A 241 -58.21 18.08 2.47
N GLY A 242 -57.36 17.37 3.21
CA GLY A 242 -55.91 17.45 3.05
C GLY A 242 -55.11 18.30 4.04
N LYS A 243 -55.72 19.13 4.90
CA LYS A 243 -54.94 20.04 5.76
C LYS A 243 -54.12 19.33 6.85
N VAL A 244 -54.68 18.34 7.53
CA VAL A 244 -54.01 17.70 8.68
C VAL A 244 -52.93 16.71 8.21
N LYS A 245 -53.24 15.84 7.23
CA LYS A 245 -52.27 14.86 6.68
C LYS A 245 -51.04 15.53 6.03
N MET A 246 -51.24 16.61 5.27
CA MET A 246 -50.12 17.36 4.67
C MET A 246 -49.27 18.10 5.72
N GLN A 247 -49.83 18.46 6.88
CA GLN A 247 -49.06 19.11 7.94
C GLN A 247 -48.08 18.15 8.60
N THR A 248 -48.51 16.93 8.96
CA THR A 248 -47.60 15.93 9.54
C THR A 248 -46.52 15.54 8.54
N MET A 249 -46.89 15.30 7.28
CA MET A 249 -45.93 14.99 6.22
C MET A 249 -44.91 16.11 5.99
N SER A 250 -45.34 17.36 5.86
CA SER A 250 -44.42 18.50 5.68
C SER A 250 -43.47 18.68 6.87
N ARG A 251 -43.92 18.39 8.09
CA ARG A 251 -43.06 18.35 9.29
C ARG A 251 -42.02 17.23 9.20
N ILE A 252 -42.41 16.01 8.78
CA ILE A 252 -41.48 14.90 8.58
C ILE A 252 -40.42 15.27 7.55
N ARG A 253 -40.81 15.81 6.37
CA ARG A 253 -39.88 16.25 5.33
C ARG A 253 -38.87 17.28 5.86
N ARG A 254 -39.36 18.27 6.61
CA ARG A 254 -38.50 19.30 7.21
C ARG A 254 -37.51 18.70 8.18
N GLN A 255 -37.94 17.81 9.08
CA GLN A 255 -37.04 17.19 10.05
C GLN A 255 -36.05 16.23 9.39
N LEU A 256 -36.47 15.46 8.38
CA LEU A 256 -35.55 14.62 7.59
C LEU A 256 -34.48 15.44 6.86
N GLY A 257 -34.86 16.61 6.31
CA GLY A 257 -33.91 17.56 5.75
C GLY A 257 -32.86 18.03 6.77
N GLN A 258 -33.27 18.26 8.02
CA GLN A 258 -32.36 18.63 9.10
C GLN A 258 -31.47 17.47 9.55
N VAL A 259 -32.00 16.25 9.66
CA VAL A 259 -31.21 15.03 9.96
C VAL A 259 -30.11 14.86 8.93
N LYS A 260 -30.43 15.02 7.64
CA LYS A 260 -29.45 14.92 6.56
C LYS A 260 -28.36 15.99 6.68
N GLN A 261 -28.75 17.25 6.86
CA GLN A 261 -27.79 18.36 6.98
C GLN A 261 -26.83 18.16 8.16
N GLU A 262 -27.34 17.73 9.30
CA GLU A 262 -26.52 17.49 10.50
C GLU A 262 -25.58 16.29 10.29
N SER A 263 -26.07 15.22 9.65
CA SER A 263 -25.27 14.04 9.30
C SER A 263 -24.12 14.38 8.34
N ASP A 264 -24.40 15.19 7.31
CA ASP A 264 -23.39 15.66 6.35
C ASP A 264 -22.33 16.52 7.05
N THR A 265 -22.74 17.36 8.01
CA THR A 265 -21.83 18.20 8.80
C THR A 265 -20.87 17.35 9.63
N LEU A 266 -21.38 16.34 10.33
CA LEU A 266 -20.56 15.42 11.13
C LEU A 266 -19.58 14.62 10.25
N LEU A 267 -20.06 14.13 9.10
CA LEU A 267 -19.22 13.40 8.15
C LEU A 267 -18.08 14.27 7.61
N LEU A 268 -18.34 15.54 7.30
CA LEU A 268 -17.30 16.49 6.88
C LEU A 268 -16.28 16.78 7.99
N GLN A 269 -16.72 16.86 9.24
CA GLN A 269 -15.81 17.02 10.38
C GLN A 269 -14.89 15.81 10.54
N ASP A 270 -15.42 14.59 10.42
CA ASP A 270 -14.63 13.37 10.54
C ASP A 270 -13.66 13.19 9.38
N ILE A 271 -14.07 13.53 8.14
CA ILE A 271 -13.16 13.58 6.99
C ILE A 271 -12.03 14.59 7.23
N SER A 272 -12.33 15.76 7.79
CA SER A 272 -11.33 16.79 8.09
C SER A 272 -10.32 16.30 9.14
N LYS A 273 -10.78 15.68 10.23
CA LYS A 273 -9.93 15.06 11.26
C LYS A 273 -9.06 13.95 10.67
N MET A 274 -9.62 13.10 9.82
CA MET A 274 -8.90 12.02 9.15
C MET A 274 -7.79 12.58 8.25
N LYS A 275 -8.09 13.62 7.46
CA LYS A 275 -7.11 14.32 6.63
C LYS A 275 -5.97 14.89 7.47
N GLN A 276 -6.28 15.56 8.58
CA GLN A 276 -5.27 16.11 9.49
C GLN A 276 -4.37 15.01 10.09
N THR A 277 -4.94 13.84 10.41
CA THR A 277 -4.18 12.69 10.92
C THR A 277 -3.24 12.11 9.86
N ILE A 278 -3.69 12.03 8.60
CA ILE A 278 -2.86 11.60 7.47
C ILE A 278 -1.70 12.58 7.25
N ASP A 279 -1.96 13.88 7.31
CA ASP A 279 -0.95 14.91 7.14
C ASP A 279 0.10 14.85 8.27
N ASP A 280 -0.31 14.68 9.55
CA ASP A 280 0.62 14.50 10.67
C ASP A 280 1.46 13.23 10.52
N MET A 281 0.84 12.12 10.10
CA MET A 281 1.54 10.85 9.88
C MET A 281 2.58 10.95 8.75
N SER A 282 2.24 11.67 7.68
CA SER A 282 3.16 11.96 6.57
C SER A 282 4.38 12.78 7.03
N VAL A 283 4.17 13.78 7.88
CA VAL A 283 5.26 14.58 8.46
C VAL A 283 6.18 13.72 9.33
N ARG A 284 5.61 12.86 10.19
CA ARG A 284 6.39 11.94 11.04
C ARG A 284 7.17 10.90 10.25
N LEU A 285 6.62 10.39 9.15
CA LEU A 285 7.32 9.45 8.27
C LEU A 285 8.55 10.11 7.63
N ARG A 286 8.41 11.33 7.11
CA ARG A 286 9.53 12.07 6.51
C ARG A 286 10.64 12.37 7.52
N SER A 287 10.29 12.76 8.75
CA SER A 287 11.30 13.03 9.79
C SER A 287 12.01 11.76 10.25
N THR A 288 11.30 10.64 10.37
CA THR A 288 11.92 9.36 10.74
C THR A 288 12.87 8.87 9.65
N GLN A 289 12.48 9.02 8.37
CA GLN A 289 13.31 8.64 7.24
C GLN A 289 14.59 9.48 7.13
N SER A 290 14.53 10.80 7.38
CA SER A 290 15.73 11.65 7.35
C SER A 290 16.71 11.32 8.48
N ILE A 291 16.21 11.02 9.68
CA ILE A 291 17.03 10.58 10.82
C ILE A 291 17.71 9.25 10.51
N ALA A 292 16.99 8.28 9.95
CA ALA A 292 17.56 6.98 9.57
C ALA A 292 18.67 7.10 8.52
N LEU A 293 18.50 7.96 7.51
CA LEU A 293 19.52 8.23 6.50
C LEU A 293 20.76 8.91 7.09
N ALA A 294 20.57 9.88 7.99
CA ALA A 294 21.67 10.56 8.67
C ALA A 294 22.48 9.59 9.55
N HIS A 295 21.80 8.73 10.32
CA HIS A 295 22.45 7.68 11.10
C HIS A 295 23.21 6.67 10.23
N LYS A 296 22.62 6.25 9.10
CA LYS A 296 23.30 5.34 8.17
C LYS A 296 24.59 5.95 7.63
N SER A 297 24.53 7.20 7.16
CA SER A 297 25.70 7.93 6.65
C SER A 297 26.79 8.11 7.70
N SER A 298 26.42 8.44 8.95
CA SER A 298 27.38 8.59 10.06
C SER A 298 28.07 7.27 10.40
N ALA A 299 27.30 6.18 10.51
CA ALA A 299 27.84 4.85 10.83
C ALA A 299 28.74 4.32 9.71
N ASP A 300 28.36 4.52 8.44
CA ASP A 300 29.19 4.17 7.28
C ASP A 300 30.51 4.98 7.29
N GLY A 301 30.44 6.27 7.62
CA GLY A 301 31.63 7.12 7.75
C GLY A 301 32.61 6.66 8.83
N GLU A 302 32.12 6.29 10.02
CA GLU A 302 32.95 5.79 11.12
C GLU A 302 33.58 4.43 10.79
N TYR A 303 32.81 3.52 10.20
CA TYR A 303 33.26 2.21 9.75
C TYR A 303 34.38 2.33 8.70
N LEU A 304 34.16 3.12 7.65
CA LEU A 304 35.15 3.34 6.60
C LEU A 304 36.42 4.01 7.14
N ALA A 305 36.28 4.96 8.06
CA ALA A 305 37.42 5.58 8.73
C ALA A 305 38.22 4.57 9.58
N SER A 306 37.55 3.60 10.21
CA SER A 306 38.17 2.52 10.96
C SER A 306 38.96 1.56 10.07
N ILE A 307 38.35 1.09 8.96
CA ILE A 307 39.05 0.23 8.00
C ILE A 307 40.25 0.94 7.39
N ARG A 308 40.09 2.21 6.99
CA ARG A 308 41.19 3.01 6.44
C ARG A 308 42.37 3.07 7.41
N ARG A 309 42.11 3.30 8.70
CA ARG A 309 43.13 3.33 9.76
C ARG A 309 43.81 1.98 9.92
N THR A 310 43.03 0.91 9.90
CA THR A 310 43.49 -0.47 10.02
C THR A 310 44.44 -0.85 8.88
N LEU A 311 44.06 -0.48 7.65
CA LEU A 311 44.86 -0.67 6.44
C LEU A 311 46.08 0.26 6.34
N GLY A 312 46.29 1.15 7.31
CA GLY A 312 47.42 2.09 7.31
C GLY A 312 47.36 3.17 6.22
N ILE A 313 46.21 3.35 5.57
CA ILE A 313 46.03 4.33 4.50
C ILE A 313 45.98 5.73 5.12
N LYS A 314 46.97 6.56 4.78
CA LYS A 314 47.07 7.93 5.31
C LYS A 314 46.00 8.81 4.68
N VAL A 315 45.40 9.67 5.51
CA VAL A 315 44.36 10.64 5.10
C VAL A 315 44.93 11.79 4.26
N GLU A 316 46.23 12.05 4.43
CA GLU A 316 46.94 13.14 3.77
C GLU A 316 47.33 12.79 2.32
N GLU A 317 47.54 13.84 1.50
CA GLU A 317 47.58 13.85 0.03
C GLU A 317 48.79 13.19 -0.70
N PRO A 318 49.25 11.98 -0.31
CA PRO A 318 49.79 11.08 -1.34
C PRO A 318 48.83 9.94 -1.73
N TYR A 319 47.98 9.44 -0.83
CA TYR A 319 47.15 8.26 -1.16
C TYR A 319 46.04 8.54 -2.16
N THR A 320 45.55 9.78 -2.21
CA THR A 320 44.66 10.21 -3.29
C THR A 320 45.34 10.13 -4.65
N PHE A 321 46.66 10.28 -4.73
CA PHE A 321 47.40 10.35 -5.98
C PHE A 321 47.35 9.02 -6.74
N ASN A 322 47.70 7.90 -6.11
CA ASN A 322 47.76 6.60 -6.78
C ASN A 322 46.39 6.14 -7.32
N THR A 323 45.31 6.83 -6.94
CA THR A 323 43.95 6.61 -7.45
C THR A 323 43.41 7.79 -8.29
N ASP A 324 44.17 8.88 -8.41
CA ASP A 324 43.77 10.10 -9.15
C ASP A 324 44.16 9.98 -10.64
N LEU A 325 43.21 9.46 -11.42
CA LEU A 325 43.35 9.28 -12.86
C LEU A 325 43.64 10.61 -13.59
N GLU A 326 43.02 11.71 -13.19
CA GLU A 326 43.15 13.01 -13.89
C GLU A 326 44.56 13.57 -13.72
N ARG A 327 45.08 13.53 -12.49
CA ARG A 327 46.44 13.99 -12.22
C ARG A 327 47.48 13.11 -12.93
N TYR A 328 47.27 11.80 -12.95
CA TYR A 328 48.18 10.90 -13.66
C TYR A 328 48.10 11.09 -15.18
N LYS A 329 46.91 11.31 -15.73
CA LYS A 329 46.70 11.67 -17.14
C LYS A 329 47.45 12.95 -17.53
N VAL A 330 47.54 13.94 -16.65
CA VAL A 330 48.36 15.15 -16.88
C VAL A 330 49.85 14.81 -16.96
N ILE A 331 50.35 13.88 -16.14
CA ILE A 331 51.75 13.43 -16.19
C ILE A 331 52.00 12.70 -17.51
N LEU A 332 51.19 11.69 -17.81
CA LEU A 332 51.28 10.90 -19.04
C LEU A 332 51.17 11.79 -20.28
N GLY A 333 50.23 12.73 -20.27
CA GLY A 333 50.03 13.63 -21.40
C GLY A 333 51.22 14.57 -21.63
N ARG A 334 51.89 15.03 -20.58
CA ARG A 334 53.13 15.78 -20.76
C ARG A 334 54.28 14.89 -21.24
N ALA A 335 54.31 13.61 -20.87
CA ALA A 335 55.35 12.67 -21.29
C ALA A 335 55.20 12.24 -22.76
N PHE A 336 53.98 11.91 -23.17
CA PHE A 336 53.72 11.29 -24.47
C PHE A 336 53.11 12.26 -25.52
N HIS A 337 52.46 13.36 -25.12
CA HIS A 337 51.84 14.32 -26.06
C HIS A 337 52.64 15.61 -26.30
N ASN A 338 53.81 15.78 -25.68
CA ASN A 338 54.58 17.00 -25.86
C ASN A 338 55.25 17.03 -27.25
N ARG A 339 54.58 17.69 -28.20
CA ARG A 339 54.93 17.82 -29.63
C ARG A 339 56.21 18.63 -29.92
N ARG A 340 56.98 19.03 -28.91
CA ARG A 340 58.19 19.85 -29.10
C ARG A 340 59.40 19.06 -29.62
N ALA A 341 59.34 17.73 -29.67
CA ALA A 341 60.40 16.93 -30.26
C ALA A 341 60.32 16.99 -31.80
N ILE A 342 61.43 17.34 -32.44
CA ILE A 342 61.63 17.41 -33.91
C ILE A 342 61.57 16.01 -34.58
N ILE A 343 61.35 14.96 -33.78
CA ILE A 343 61.40 13.54 -34.15
C ILE A 343 59.97 12.99 -34.07
N ARG A 344 59.58 12.11 -35.01
CA ARG A 344 58.19 11.62 -35.23
C ARG A 344 57.42 11.44 -33.92
N ALA A 345 56.20 11.95 -33.84
CA ALA A 345 55.40 11.79 -32.62
C ALA A 345 55.00 10.31 -32.43
N PRO A 346 55.07 9.77 -31.21
CA PRO A 346 54.48 8.46 -30.92
C PRO A 346 52.98 8.46 -31.27
N MET A 347 52.45 7.29 -31.63
CA MET A 347 51.01 7.13 -31.78
C MET A 347 50.33 7.34 -30.43
N GLU A 348 49.34 8.23 -30.42
CA GLU A 348 48.47 8.49 -29.28
C GLU A 348 47.69 7.24 -28.93
N THR A 349 47.74 6.86 -27.64
CA THR A 349 47.06 5.68 -27.16
C THR A 349 45.56 5.94 -27.18
N SER A 350 44.79 4.99 -27.71
CA SER A 350 43.34 5.03 -27.64
C SER A 350 42.80 3.67 -27.24
N LEU A 351 41.63 3.63 -26.61
CA LEU A 351 41.00 2.36 -26.28
C LEU A 351 40.72 1.53 -27.56
N HIS A 352 40.43 2.20 -28.68
CA HIS A 352 40.28 1.53 -29.97
C HIS A 352 41.56 0.79 -30.38
N LEU A 353 42.71 1.45 -30.31
CA LEU A 353 44.01 0.83 -30.60
C LEU A 353 44.28 -0.38 -29.69
N LEU A 354 43.96 -0.28 -28.40
CA LEU A 354 44.11 -1.42 -27.48
C LEU A 354 43.20 -2.58 -27.87
N THR A 355 41.96 -2.30 -28.29
CA THR A 355 41.01 -3.33 -28.74
C THR A 355 41.30 -3.92 -30.13
N GLU A 356 42.22 -3.34 -30.91
CA GLU A 356 42.69 -3.96 -32.15
C GLU A 356 43.63 -5.15 -31.87
N ASP A 357 44.29 -5.15 -30.72
CA ASP A 357 45.07 -6.30 -30.27
C ASP A 357 44.14 -7.44 -29.82
N ALA A 358 44.36 -8.62 -30.39
CA ALA A 358 43.50 -9.78 -30.18
C ALA A 358 43.51 -10.27 -28.73
N ASP A 359 44.68 -10.23 -28.06
CA ASP A 359 44.84 -10.71 -26.68
C ASP A 359 44.08 -9.79 -25.70
N PHE A 360 44.22 -8.47 -25.89
CA PHE A 360 43.51 -7.46 -25.11
C PHE A 360 41.99 -7.53 -25.34
N ALA A 361 41.55 -7.57 -26.60
CA ALA A 361 40.13 -7.66 -26.95
C ALA A 361 39.47 -8.94 -26.42
N GLN A 362 40.17 -10.07 -26.51
CA GLN A 362 39.72 -11.33 -25.97
C GLN A 362 39.56 -11.25 -24.44
N TRP A 363 40.57 -10.76 -23.72
CA TRP A 363 40.47 -10.61 -22.27
C TRP A 363 39.33 -9.66 -21.85
N LEU A 364 39.19 -8.53 -22.54
CA LEU A 364 38.17 -7.53 -22.22
C LEU A 364 36.74 -8.09 -22.39
N THR A 365 36.51 -8.89 -23.44
CA THR A 365 35.18 -9.45 -23.75
C THR A 365 34.87 -10.77 -23.03
N LYS A 366 35.89 -11.45 -22.49
CA LYS A 366 35.73 -12.73 -21.79
C LYS A 366 34.79 -12.61 -20.59
N GLN A 367 33.84 -13.53 -20.42
CA GLN A 367 32.93 -13.50 -19.27
C GLN A 367 33.50 -14.20 -18.02
N GLU A 368 34.60 -14.93 -18.18
CA GLU A 368 35.27 -15.63 -17.08
C GLU A 368 36.34 -14.76 -16.42
N SER A 369 36.60 -15.05 -15.15
CA SER A 369 37.73 -14.49 -14.40
C SER A 369 39.05 -14.76 -15.13
N SER A 370 39.82 -13.70 -15.37
CA SER A 370 41.07 -13.76 -16.14
C SER A 370 42.03 -12.63 -15.81
N LEU A 371 43.33 -12.91 -15.92
CA LEU A 371 44.40 -11.94 -15.72
C LEU A 371 45.05 -11.61 -17.06
N LEU A 372 45.22 -10.33 -17.35
CA LEU A 372 45.97 -9.81 -18.48
C LEU A 372 47.24 -9.13 -17.98
N LEU A 373 48.40 -9.64 -18.38
CA LEU A 373 49.70 -9.04 -18.11
C LEU A 373 50.25 -8.41 -19.39
N LEU A 374 50.47 -7.10 -19.37
CA LEU A 374 50.97 -6.32 -20.51
C LEU A 374 52.35 -5.74 -20.18
N GLY A 375 53.36 -6.11 -20.96
CA GLY A 375 54.68 -5.51 -20.96
C GLY A 375 54.79 -4.48 -22.08
N GLY A 376 54.94 -3.21 -21.74
CA GLY A 376 55.01 -2.12 -22.72
C GLY A 376 56.43 -1.67 -22.99
N GLN A 377 56.80 -1.54 -24.27
CA GLN A 377 58.06 -0.95 -24.69
C GLN A 377 57.82 0.42 -25.35
N ASN A 378 58.41 1.48 -24.78
CA ASN A 378 58.33 2.83 -25.34
C ASN A 378 59.08 2.95 -26.67
N TRP A 379 58.60 3.84 -27.53
CA TRP A 379 59.26 4.17 -28.79
C TRP A 379 60.52 5.04 -28.54
N HIS A 380 61.69 4.52 -28.94
CA HIS A 380 63.07 5.04 -28.97
C HIS A 380 63.47 6.37 -28.24
N ARG A 381 64.54 6.26 -27.41
CA ARG A 381 65.52 7.29 -26.95
C ARG A 381 65.10 8.43 -26.02
N PHE A 382 63.81 8.69 -25.80
CA PHE A 382 63.41 9.53 -24.67
C PHE A 382 63.34 8.66 -23.42
N ASP A 383 64.47 8.64 -22.72
CA ASP A 383 64.87 7.85 -21.55
C ASP A 383 64.05 8.21 -20.29
N SER A 384 62.74 8.34 -20.44
CA SER A 384 61.82 8.07 -19.34
C SER A 384 61.88 6.55 -19.13
N LYS A 385 62.96 6.09 -18.50
CA LYS A 385 63.08 4.71 -18.01
C LYS A 385 61.91 4.36 -17.10
N ASP A 386 61.32 5.40 -16.52
CA ASP A 386 60.38 5.24 -15.44
C ASP A 386 58.94 5.20 -15.90
N LEU A 387 58.46 5.86 -16.99
CA LEU A 387 57.05 5.77 -17.49
C LEU A 387 56.92 4.82 -18.69
N VAL A 388 55.78 4.14 -18.84
CA VAL A 388 55.46 3.26 -20.00
C VAL A 388 54.23 3.78 -20.73
N TRP A 389 54.24 3.79 -22.06
CA TRP A 389 53.13 4.30 -22.88
C TRP A 389 51.79 3.60 -22.61
N LEU A 390 51.82 2.28 -22.32
CA LEU A 390 50.64 1.51 -21.94
C LEU A 390 49.95 2.02 -20.65
N SER A 391 50.64 2.80 -19.82
CA SER A 391 50.04 3.39 -18.62
C SER A 391 48.89 4.35 -18.98
N GLU A 392 48.94 4.96 -20.16
CA GLU A 392 47.80 5.71 -20.71
C GLU A 392 46.61 4.79 -21.02
N GLY A 393 46.88 3.58 -21.50
CA GLY A 393 45.86 2.56 -21.70
C GLY A 393 45.17 2.13 -20.40
N SER A 394 45.93 1.99 -19.30
CA SER A 394 45.37 1.75 -17.95
C SER A 394 44.37 2.83 -17.55
N VAL A 395 44.73 4.10 -17.74
CA VAL A 395 43.85 5.24 -17.43
C VAL A 395 42.61 5.24 -18.30
N LEU A 396 42.76 5.07 -19.62
CA LEU A 396 41.65 5.06 -20.56
C LEU A 396 40.65 3.93 -20.26
N LEU A 397 41.17 2.74 -19.93
CA LEU A 397 40.33 1.60 -19.56
C LEU A 397 39.59 1.86 -18.24
N ALA A 398 40.30 2.36 -17.22
CA ALA A 398 39.71 2.70 -15.93
C ALA A 398 38.59 3.75 -16.09
N GLU A 399 38.82 4.81 -16.88
CA GLU A 399 37.82 5.84 -17.18
C GLU A 399 36.60 5.27 -17.92
N SER A 400 36.84 4.43 -18.94
CA SER A 400 35.78 3.79 -19.71
C SER A 400 34.89 2.92 -18.82
N LEU A 401 35.50 2.05 -18.00
CA LEU A 401 34.77 1.15 -17.10
C LEU A 401 34.07 1.94 -15.98
N ARG A 402 34.69 3.03 -15.49
CA ARG A 402 34.07 3.95 -14.54
C ARG A 402 32.82 4.61 -15.10
N SER A 403 32.80 4.94 -16.40
CA SER A 403 31.62 5.52 -17.05
C SER A 403 30.46 4.52 -17.23
N GLN A 404 30.76 3.22 -17.19
CA GLN A 404 29.82 2.11 -17.43
C GLN A 404 29.41 1.41 -16.12
N LEU A 405 29.72 2.00 -14.97
CA LEU A 405 29.42 1.42 -13.66
C LEU A 405 27.93 1.13 -13.51
N SER A 406 27.64 -0.11 -13.14
CA SER A 406 26.32 -0.56 -12.71
C SER A 406 26.40 -1.01 -11.24
N ASP A 407 25.28 -1.47 -10.68
CA ASP A 407 25.30 -2.08 -9.35
C ASP A 407 26.12 -3.38 -9.32
N THR A 408 26.22 -4.07 -10.46
CA THR A 408 26.90 -5.36 -10.60
C THR A 408 28.31 -5.27 -11.17
N GLN A 409 28.65 -4.21 -11.90
CA GLN A 409 29.97 -4.04 -12.51
C GLN A 409 30.74 -2.91 -11.83
N LYS A 410 31.88 -3.27 -11.21
CA LYS A 410 32.76 -2.35 -10.49
C LYS A 410 34.18 -2.37 -11.04
N VAL A 411 34.91 -1.29 -10.84
CA VAL A 411 36.31 -1.17 -11.22
C VAL A 411 37.12 -0.58 -10.06
N ALA A 412 38.21 -1.24 -9.70
CA ALA A 412 39.22 -0.73 -8.77
C ALA A 412 40.54 -0.53 -9.53
N TRP A 413 41.35 0.44 -9.13
CA TRP A 413 42.62 0.67 -9.79
C TRP A 413 43.68 1.20 -8.83
N PHE A 414 44.94 0.95 -9.17
CA PHE A 414 46.07 1.51 -8.46
C PHE A 414 47.21 1.81 -9.42
N LEU A 415 47.73 3.04 -9.34
CA LEU A 415 48.83 3.53 -10.17
C LEU A 415 50.10 3.51 -9.31
N CYS A 416 50.96 2.49 -9.42
CA CYS A 416 52.20 2.39 -8.62
C CYS A 416 53.16 3.55 -8.91
N GLN A 417 53.08 4.12 -10.12
CA GLN A 417 53.87 5.28 -10.51
C GLN A 417 53.03 6.55 -10.49
N THR A 418 53.53 7.57 -9.82
CA THR A 418 52.83 8.86 -9.64
C THR A 418 53.67 10.07 -10.04
N ASP A 419 54.88 9.84 -10.51
CA ASP A 419 55.79 10.91 -10.92
C ASP A 419 56.60 10.49 -12.13
N TRP A 420 57.19 11.46 -12.81
CA TRP A 420 58.07 11.28 -13.96
C TRP A 420 59.32 10.48 -13.63
N THR A 421 59.82 10.65 -12.41
CA THR A 421 60.99 9.96 -11.90
C THR A 421 60.65 9.26 -10.60
N MET A 422 60.83 7.94 -10.57
CA MET A 422 60.53 7.12 -9.41
C MET A 422 61.80 6.89 -8.61
N THR A 423 62.07 7.80 -7.67
CA THR A 423 63.10 7.54 -6.65
C THR A 423 62.60 6.47 -5.68
N ASP A 424 63.50 5.67 -5.08
CA ASP A 424 63.12 4.63 -4.10
C ASP A 424 62.21 5.15 -2.99
N ARG A 425 62.43 6.38 -2.52
CA ARG A 425 61.62 7.03 -1.48
C ARG A 425 60.17 7.31 -1.90
N LYS A 426 59.91 7.44 -3.20
CA LYS A 426 58.59 7.71 -3.79
C LYS A 426 57.88 6.43 -4.25
N LYS A 427 58.60 5.31 -4.39
CA LYS A 427 57.98 4.00 -4.66
C LYS A 427 57.03 3.66 -3.50
N CYS A 428 55.77 3.41 -3.82
CA CYS A 428 54.82 2.83 -2.87
C CYS A 428 55.19 1.36 -2.61
N SER A 429 54.93 0.89 -1.39
CA SER A 429 55.11 -0.52 -1.08
C SER A 429 54.01 -1.36 -1.73
N VAL A 430 54.28 -2.65 -1.92
CA VAL A 430 53.26 -3.60 -2.35
C VAL A 430 52.08 -3.65 -1.37
N GLN A 431 52.35 -3.53 -0.07
CA GLN A 431 51.32 -3.46 0.97
C GLN A 431 50.41 -2.25 0.79
N ASP A 432 50.92 -1.12 0.29
CA ASP A 432 50.10 0.06 -0.03
C ASP A 432 49.12 -0.23 -1.17
N VAL A 433 49.58 -0.95 -2.21
CA VAL A 433 48.72 -1.40 -3.31
C VAL A 433 47.60 -2.28 -2.77
N MET A 434 47.97 -3.33 -2.02
CA MET A 434 47.04 -4.30 -1.44
C MET A 434 46.02 -3.61 -0.53
N ALA A 435 46.48 -2.76 0.38
CA ALA A 435 45.64 -1.98 1.28
C ALA A 435 44.64 -1.11 0.50
N SER A 436 45.12 -0.38 -0.51
CA SER A 436 44.27 0.49 -1.33
C SER A 436 43.19 -0.28 -2.09
N LEU A 437 43.52 -1.43 -2.68
CA LEU A 437 42.55 -2.26 -3.37
C LEU A 437 41.46 -2.78 -2.44
N ILE A 438 41.84 -3.31 -1.28
CA ILE A 438 40.87 -3.76 -0.26
C ILE A 438 39.97 -2.60 0.15
N TYR A 439 40.54 -1.43 0.39
CA TYR A 439 39.77 -0.25 0.78
C TYR A 439 38.79 0.21 -0.31
N GLN A 440 39.21 0.23 -1.58
CA GLN A 440 38.33 0.57 -2.70
C GLN A 440 37.16 -0.39 -2.82
N ILE A 441 37.39 -1.70 -2.66
CA ILE A 441 36.33 -2.71 -2.73
C ILE A 441 35.36 -2.57 -1.55
N VAL A 442 35.88 -2.31 -0.34
CA VAL A 442 35.06 -2.01 0.83
C VAL A 442 34.22 -0.75 0.61
N LEU A 443 34.78 0.30 0.01
CA LEU A 443 34.05 1.52 -0.31
C LEU A 443 32.90 1.27 -1.29
N MET A 444 33.05 0.34 -2.24
CA MET A 444 32.01 0.02 -3.22
C MET A 444 30.79 -0.65 -2.58
N HIS A 445 30.98 -1.39 -1.49
CA HIS A 445 29.94 -2.20 -0.84
C HIS A 445 30.07 -2.19 0.69
N ALA A 446 30.10 -1.00 1.28
CA ALA A 446 30.26 -0.81 2.72
C ALA A 446 29.11 -1.45 3.53
N ASP A 447 27.92 -1.53 2.94
CA ASP A 447 26.73 -2.13 3.53
C ASP A 447 26.83 -3.65 3.67
N LYS A 448 27.38 -4.34 2.67
CA LYS A 448 27.56 -5.80 2.68
C LYS A 448 28.76 -6.25 3.51
N LEU A 449 29.79 -5.41 3.60
CA LEU A 449 31.07 -5.79 4.20
C LEU A 449 31.24 -5.34 5.65
N ARG A 450 30.24 -4.67 6.24
CA ARG A 450 30.32 -4.12 7.61
C ARG A 450 30.71 -5.17 8.65
N ASP A 451 30.15 -6.36 8.55
CA ASP A 451 30.39 -7.46 9.48
C ASP A 451 31.79 -8.10 9.30
N TYR A 452 32.52 -7.72 8.24
CA TYR A 452 33.85 -8.21 7.93
C TYR A 452 34.98 -7.36 8.53
N HIS A 453 34.64 -6.29 9.25
CA HIS A 453 35.60 -5.38 9.89
C HIS A 453 36.66 -6.15 10.70
N ASP A 454 36.21 -7.04 11.58
CA ASP A 454 37.07 -7.82 12.47
C ASP A 454 38.01 -8.76 11.71
N GLN A 455 37.56 -9.30 10.57
CA GLN A 455 38.37 -10.18 9.75
C GLN A 455 39.42 -9.42 8.96
N VAL A 456 39.05 -8.29 8.36
CA VAL A 456 40.00 -7.37 7.71
C VAL A 456 41.07 -6.98 8.72
N GLN A 457 40.66 -6.57 9.92
CA GLN A 457 41.58 -6.20 10.99
C GLN A 457 42.50 -7.35 11.40
N ARG A 458 41.94 -8.54 11.63
CA ARG A 458 42.72 -9.72 12.02
C ARG A 458 43.79 -10.11 11.00
N VAL A 459 43.46 -10.06 9.70
CA VAL A 459 44.42 -10.40 8.64
C VAL A 459 45.51 -9.33 8.51
N VAL A 460 45.12 -8.05 8.51
CA VAL A 460 46.04 -6.92 8.33
C VAL A 460 46.99 -6.73 9.54
N GLU A 461 46.53 -7.06 10.73
CA GLU A 461 47.36 -7.10 11.94
C GLU A 461 48.19 -8.38 12.06
N GLY A 462 47.88 -9.41 11.26
CA GLY A 462 48.57 -10.68 11.23
C GLY A 462 50.03 -10.57 10.75
N SER A 463 50.87 -11.50 11.21
CA SER A 463 52.29 -11.55 10.84
C SER A 463 52.52 -11.77 9.36
N ASP A 464 51.62 -12.47 8.67
CA ASP A 464 51.79 -12.79 7.25
C ASP A 464 51.56 -11.56 6.36
N TRP A 465 50.57 -10.71 6.66
CA TRP A 465 50.37 -9.44 5.96
C TRP A 465 51.55 -8.48 6.12
N ARG A 466 52.15 -8.46 7.32
CA ARG A 466 53.29 -7.61 7.68
C ARG A 466 54.65 -8.27 7.43
N SER A 467 54.65 -9.44 6.79
CA SER A 467 55.86 -10.18 6.49
C SER A 467 56.69 -9.44 5.45
N ASP A 468 58.02 -9.42 5.62
CA ASP A 468 58.95 -8.96 4.58
C ASP A 468 58.98 -9.92 3.36
N SER A 469 58.57 -11.18 3.54
CA SER A 469 58.41 -12.11 2.42
C SER A 469 57.17 -11.74 1.59
N ALA A 470 57.39 -11.36 0.33
CA ALA A 470 56.32 -11.02 -0.61
C ALA A 470 55.32 -12.16 -0.83
N GLU A 471 55.79 -13.42 -0.81
CA GLU A 471 54.95 -14.62 -0.90
C GLU A 471 53.89 -14.68 0.21
N LYS A 472 54.32 -14.51 1.47
CA LYS A 472 53.40 -14.54 2.62
C LYS A 472 52.45 -13.36 2.62
N ALA A 473 52.96 -12.17 2.29
CA ALA A 473 52.14 -10.96 2.25
C ALA A 473 51.05 -11.06 1.16
N PHE A 474 51.40 -11.52 -0.03
CA PHE A 474 50.43 -11.75 -1.11
C PHE A 474 49.49 -12.92 -0.82
N GLY A 475 49.95 -14.01 -0.19
CA GLY A 475 49.07 -15.09 0.23
C GLY A 475 48.00 -14.62 1.23
N ALA A 476 48.39 -13.82 2.21
CA ALA A 476 47.45 -13.21 3.16
C ALA A 476 46.46 -12.26 2.47
N PHE A 477 46.94 -11.43 1.54
CA PHE A 477 46.08 -10.54 0.75
C PHE A 477 45.13 -11.30 -0.18
N ALA A 478 45.61 -12.31 -0.91
CA ALA A 478 44.80 -13.12 -1.81
C ALA A 478 43.68 -13.83 -1.03
N GLY A 479 44.01 -14.42 0.11
CA GLY A 479 43.02 -15.02 1.01
C GLY A 479 41.99 -14.00 1.49
N LEU A 480 42.41 -12.79 1.90
CA LEU A 480 41.47 -11.74 2.31
C LEU A 480 40.60 -11.25 1.16
N LEU A 481 41.19 -11.02 -0.01
CA LEU A 481 40.50 -10.52 -1.19
C LEU A 481 39.46 -11.53 -1.69
N ALA A 482 39.83 -12.82 -1.79
CA ALA A 482 38.90 -13.89 -2.16
C ALA A 482 37.73 -13.97 -1.19
N ASN A 483 38.01 -13.89 0.11
CA ASN A 483 37.00 -13.89 1.16
C ASN A 483 36.04 -12.70 1.05
N ILE A 484 36.54 -11.48 0.84
CA ILE A 484 35.71 -10.29 0.61
C ILE A 484 34.83 -10.49 -0.63
N ILE A 485 35.44 -10.93 -1.73
CA ILE A 485 34.75 -11.08 -3.01
C ILE A 485 33.68 -12.18 -2.97
N ALA A 486 33.88 -13.24 -2.19
CA ALA A 486 32.92 -14.33 -2.03
C ALA A 486 31.57 -13.91 -1.41
N HIS A 487 31.46 -12.69 -0.87
CA HIS A 487 30.20 -12.12 -0.36
C HIS A 487 29.35 -11.46 -1.45
N PHE A 488 29.89 -11.32 -2.67
CA PHE A 488 29.15 -10.79 -3.79
C PHE A 488 28.44 -11.90 -4.57
N ASP A 489 27.32 -11.53 -5.19
CA ASP A 489 26.51 -12.44 -5.99
C ASP A 489 27.27 -12.89 -7.26
N ASP A 490 26.91 -14.03 -7.86
CA ASP A 490 27.56 -14.56 -9.07
C ASP A 490 27.55 -13.59 -10.26
N ASN A 491 26.57 -12.69 -10.29
CA ASN A 491 26.43 -11.66 -11.33
C ASN A 491 27.37 -10.46 -11.11
N PHE A 492 28.07 -10.39 -9.98
CA PHE A 492 29.04 -9.35 -9.70
C PHE A 492 30.27 -9.51 -10.60
N SER A 493 30.76 -8.38 -11.11
CA SER A 493 31.93 -8.30 -11.96
C SER A 493 32.85 -7.21 -11.44
N LEU A 494 34.09 -7.59 -11.12
CA LEU A 494 35.11 -6.69 -10.61
C LEU A 494 36.32 -6.69 -11.53
N THR A 495 36.64 -5.53 -12.10
CA THR A 495 37.89 -5.32 -12.83
C THR A 495 38.89 -4.57 -11.96
N ILE A 496 40.08 -5.13 -11.76
CA ILE A 496 41.17 -4.53 -11.02
C ILE A 496 42.29 -4.15 -11.99
N ILE A 497 42.68 -2.88 -12.02
CA ILE A 497 43.72 -2.36 -12.91
C ILE A 497 44.93 -1.93 -12.08
N LEU A 498 46.07 -2.57 -12.30
CA LEU A 498 47.33 -2.26 -11.65
C LEU A 498 48.31 -1.74 -12.68
N ASP A 499 48.64 -0.47 -12.55
CA ASP A 499 49.55 0.19 -13.45
C ASP A 499 50.94 0.28 -12.82
N ARG A 500 51.95 -0.24 -13.53
CA ARG A 500 53.37 -0.21 -13.18
C ARG A 500 53.71 -0.92 -11.89
N LEU A 501 53.16 -2.12 -11.70
CA LEU A 501 53.44 -2.97 -10.55
C LEU A 501 54.94 -3.29 -10.40
N ASP A 502 55.70 -3.26 -11.50
CA ASP A 502 57.17 -3.36 -11.52
C ASP A 502 57.88 -2.22 -10.77
N GLN A 503 57.24 -1.05 -10.62
CA GLN A 503 57.81 0.14 -9.96
C GLN A 503 57.48 0.22 -8.47
N CYS A 504 56.72 -0.73 -7.95
CA CYS A 504 56.43 -0.81 -6.53
C CYS A 504 57.68 -1.28 -5.75
N ARG A 505 57.80 -0.92 -4.46
CA ARG A 505 58.92 -1.36 -3.61
C ARG A 505 58.65 -2.79 -3.13
N TRP A 506 59.50 -3.71 -3.55
CA TRP A 506 59.53 -5.09 -3.08
C TRP A 506 60.55 -5.18 -1.94
N HIS A 507 60.24 -5.97 -0.90
CA HIS A 507 61.11 -6.11 0.28
C HIS A 507 62.34 -7.00 0.02
N ASP A 508 62.26 -7.88 -0.98
CA ASP A 508 63.36 -8.75 -1.41
C ASP A 508 64.39 -8.00 -2.28
N GLU A 509 65.50 -8.66 -2.63
CA GLU A 509 66.65 -8.07 -3.34
C GLU A 509 66.22 -7.16 -4.53
N PRO A 510 66.74 -5.92 -4.61
CA PRO A 510 66.30 -4.92 -5.59
C PRO A 510 66.56 -5.35 -7.06
N ASP A 511 67.47 -6.30 -7.28
CA ASP A 511 67.75 -6.83 -8.62
C ASP A 511 66.70 -7.86 -9.08
N GLN A 512 65.76 -8.24 -8.22
CA GLN A 512 64.73 -9.25 -8.48
C GLN A 512 63.28 -8.70 -8.47
N GLU A 513 63.08 -7.39 -8.57
CA GLU A 513 61.75 -6.75 -8.53
C GLU A 513 60.75 -7.41 -9.51
N GLY A 514 61.16 -7.67 -10.76
CA GLY A 514 60.30 -8.33 -11.76
C GLY A 514 60.03 -9.82 -11.47
N TRP A 515 60.91 -10.52 -10.75
CA TRP A 515 60.68 -11.90 -10.33
C TRP A 515 59.71 -11.97 -9.16
N ASN A 516 59.78 -11.02 -8.22
CA ASN A 516 58.88 -10.98 -7.06
C ASN A 516 57.41 -10.74 -7.46
N MET A 517 57.17 -10.11 -8.61
CA MET A 517 55.83 -9.98 -9.18
C MET A 517 55.13 -11.33 -9.42
N ARG A 518 55.87 -12.45 -9.52
CA ARG A 518 55.27 -13.77 -9.65
C ARG A 518 54.30 -14.07 -8.50
N PHE A 519 54.60 -13.60 -7.30
CA PHE A 519 53.75 -13.80 -6.12
C PHE A 519 52.43 -13.04 -6.25
N ALA A 520 52.45 -11.86 -6.87
CA ALA A 520 51.23 -11.12 -7.18
C ALA A 520 50.38 -11.87 -8.23
N VAL A 521 51.02 -12.33 -9.31
CA VAL A 521 50.34 -13.10 -10.37
C VAL A 521 49.71 -14.39 -9.81
N GLU A 522 50.45 -15.14 -8.99
CA GLU A 522 49.96 -16.35 -8.33
C GLU A 522 48.79 -16.03 -7.38
N GLY A 523 48.94 -15.02 -6.51
CA GLY A 523 47.87 -14.61 -5.60
C GLY A 523 46.59 -14.17 -6.32
N PHE A 524 46.70 -13.44 -7.43
CA PHE A 524 45.52 -13.07 -8.23
C PHE A 524 44.89 -14.28 -8.93
N LEU A 525 45.69 -15.24 -9.42
CA LEU A 525 45.17 -16.49 -9.97
C LEU A 525 44.40 -17.29 -8.92
N GLU A 526 44.93 -17.40 -7.70
CA GLU A 526 44.27 -18.04 -6.56
C GLU A 526 42.94 -17.36 -6.22
N VAL A 527 42.90 -16.03 -6.17
CA VAL A 527 41.66 -15.27 -5.95
C VAL A 527 40.61 -15.63 -6.99
N MET A 528 40.99 -15.65 -8.27
CA MET A 528 40.06 -15.97 -9.35
C MET A 528 39.57 -17.43 -9.30
N GLU A 529 40.36 -18.35 -8.76
CA GLU A 529 39.96 -19.76 -8.58
C GLU A 529 39.04 -19.94 -7.37
N ALA A 530 39.20 -19.12 -6.33
CA ALA A 530 38.42 -19.21 -5.10
C ALA A 530 37.02 -18.57 -5.18
N VAL A 531 36.79 -17.66 -6.11
CA VAL A 531 35.55 -16.87 -6.20
C VAL A 531 34.64 -17.30 -7.34
N GLN A 532 33.32 -17.21 -7.12
CA GLN A 532 32.31 -17.59 -8.12
C GLN A 532 32.01 -16.45 -9.11
N CYS A 533 32.13 -15.20 -8.66
CA CYS A 533 31.88 -14.02 -9.47
C CYS A 533 33.02 -13.76 -10.49
N CYS A 534 32.76 -12.91 -11.48
CA CYS A 534 33.76 -12.58 -12.50
C CYS A 534 34.77 -11.57 -11.96
N VAL A 535 36.04 -11.96 -11.85
CA VAL A 535 37.13 -11.05 -11.44
C VAL A 535 38.18 -10.99 -12.53
N LYS A 536 38.44 -9.77 -13.02
CA LYS A 536 39.46 -9.53 -14.03
C LYS A 536 40.59 -8.69 -13.46
N PHE A 537 41.82 -9.09 -13.75
CA PHE A 537 43.00 -8.31 -13.42
C PHE A 537 43.67 -7.82 -14.70
N MET A 538 44.02 -6.55 -14.75
CA MET A 538 44.95 -6.02 -15.75
C MET A 538 46.18 -5.50 -15.04
N ILE A 539 47.35 -5.98 -15.44
CA ILE A 539 48.64 -5.57 -14.89
C ILE A 539 49.49 -5.02 -16.03
N VAL A 540 49.86 -3.75 -15.93
CA VAL A 540 50.79 -3.11 -16.86
C VAL A 540 52.15 -2.99 -16.22
N VAL A 541 53.20 -3.38 -16.94
CA VAL A 541 54.60 -3.28 -16.52
C VAL A 541 55.53 -2.95 -17.68
N ASP A 542 56.80 -2.71 -17.39
CA ASP A 542 57.84 -2.66 -18.41
C ASP A 542 58.08 -4.05 -19.05
N THR A 543 58.49 -4.06 -20.32
CA THR A 543 58.82 -5.28 -21.07
C THR A 543 59.85 -6.16 -20.36
N ALA A 544 60.87 -5.60 -19.72
CA ALA A 544 61.88 -6.38 -19.02
C ALA A 544 61.28 -7.18 -17.85
N ALA A 545 60.39 -6.56 -17.08
CA ALA A 545 59.68 -7.22 -15.98
C ALA A 545 58.72 -8.30 -16.52
N ALA A 546 57.96 -8.01 -17.59
CA ALA A 546 57.07 -9.00 -18.20
C ALA A 546 57.83 -10.23 -18.75
N MET A 547 59.02 -10.03 -19.33
CA MET A 547 59.86 -11.11 -19.85
C MET A 547 60.37 -12.05 -18.75
N GLN A 548 60.62 -11.54 -17.53
CA GLN A 548 61.00 -12.37 -16.38
C GLN A 548 59.89 -13.36 -15.95
N LEU A 549 58.63 -13.05 -16.28
CA LEU A 549 57.47 -13.89 -15.99
C LEU A 549 57.09 -14.83 -17.15
N SER A 550 57.95 -14.98 -18.16
CA SER A 550 57.65 -15.76 -19.35
C SER A 550 57.34 -17.24 -19.11
N SER A 551 57.92 -17.82 -18.05
CA SER A 551 57.61 -19.19 -17.61
C SER A 551 56.13 -19.38 -17.22
N TYR A 552 55.42 -18.31 -16.85
CA TYR A 552 54.02 -18.34 -16.45
C TYR A 552 53.04 -18.31 -17.62
N ALA A 553 53.48 -18.08 -18.86
CA ALA A 553 52.59 -17.96 -20.02
C ALA A 553 51.70 -19.19 -20.27
N SER A 554 52.03 -20.34 -19.70
CA SER A 554 51.23 -21.58 -19.77
C SER A 554 50.12 -21.70 -18.73
N ARG A 555 50.04 -20.78 -17.74
CA ARG A 555 49.03 -20.83 -16.68
C ARG A 555 47.64 -20.58 -17.24
N LYS A 556 46.68 -21.38 -16.79
CA LYS A 556 45.27 -21.22 -17.15
C LYS A 556 44.80 -19.84 -16.67
N ARG A 557 43.93 -19.18 -17.47
CA ARG A 557 43.36 -17.83 -17.19
C ARG A 557 44.33 -16.65 -17.26
N LEU A 558 45.62 -16.89 -17.49
CA LEU A 558 46.60 -15.84 -17.77
C LEU A 558 46.68 -15.58 -19.27
N VAL A 559 46.44 -14.33 -19.66
CA VAL A 559 46.72 -13.80 -21.00
C VAL A 559 47.93 -12.89 -20.87
N MET A 560 48.93 -13.07 -21.71
CA MET A 560 50.21 -12.38 -21.55
C MET A 560 50.70 -11.78 -22.87
N LYS A 561 50.91 -10.47 -22.86
CA LYS A 561 51.55 -9.73 -23.95
C LYS A 561 52.86 -9.13 -23.45
N GLN A 562 53.95 -9.88 -23.57
CA GLN A 562 55.22 -9.51 -22.92
C GLN A 562 55.91 -8.30 -23.52
N ASN A 563 55.73 -8.05 -24.82
CA ASN A 563 56.43 -7.00 -25.53
C ASN A 563 55.50 -6.29 -26.50
N TRP A 564 54.72 -5.34 -25.99
CA TRP A 564 53.88 -4.46 -26.77
C TRP A 564 54.64 -3.16 -27.09
N GLN A 565 55.17 -3.11 -28.31
CA GLN A 565 55.92 -1.96 -28.78
C GLN A 565 54.97 -0.83 -29.19
N GLN A 566 55.30 0.39 -28.75
CA GLN A 566 54.58 1.59 -29.19
C GLN A 566 54.85 1.86 -30.68
N GLU A 567 53.79 1.95 -31.48
CA GLU A 567 53.89 2.30 -32.88
C GLU A 567 54.19 3.79 -33.08
N SER A 568 55.00 4.12 -34.09
CA SER A 568 55.21 5.50 -34.52
C SER A 568 54.14 5.92 -35.52
N ARG A 569 53.60 7.14 -35.41
CA ARG A 569 52.81 7.72 -36.51
C ARG A 569 53.68 7.77 -37.77
N ARG A 570 53.22 7.13 -38.84
CA ARG A 570 53.89 7.11 -40.14
C ARG A 570 53.87 8.47 -40.81
#